data_AF-A0A518ETT3-F1
#
_entry.id   AF-A0A518ETT3-F1
#
_cell.length_a   1.000
_cell.length_b   1.000
_cell.length_c   1.000
_cell.angle_alpha   90.00
_cell.angle_beta   90.00
_cell.angle_gamma   90.00
#
_symmetry.space_group_name_H-M   'P 1'
#
loop_
_entity.id
_entity.type
_entity.pdbx_description
1 polymer ?
#
loop_
_entity_poly.entity_id
_entity_poly.type
_entity_poly.pdbx_seq_one_letter_code
_entity_poly.pdbx_strand_id
1 'polypeptide(L)'
;MLALPQRELWTAYLELEALGQREEALGTLRAFLESMKELDESAREAWALDRARAIVDAGDPQPLRLPLFVEVLFPALVRGVEAGTPGCARWTASLLHLVRGRQERHFLPKEARTEAGLLRLALELDPSDGAARLQLIQELSAALEYATHEAPDTVLWDQDAVTTKAQCDELLAELVEMERHMGIAGVAELQEKNLVDLAEFCRFHLTSYRAFLGQREGKESYRQFLDRAEPESAT
;
A
#
# COMPACT_ATOMS: atom_id res chain seq x y z
N MET A 1 6.41 21.56 -17.75
CA MET A 1 7.39 21.04 -18.73
C MET A 1 8.76 21.59 -18.34
N LEU A 2 9.80 20.75 -18.27
CA LEU A 2 11.14 21.20 -17.89
C LEU A 2 11.71 22.17 -18.94
N ALA A 3 12.35 23.25 -18.50
CA ALA A 3 13.15 24.10 -19.38
C ALA A 3 14.46 23.38 -19.79
N LEU A 4 15.16 23.92 -20.79
CA LEU A 4 16.35 23.27 -21.38
C LEU A 4 17.42 22.90 -20.33
N PRO A 5 17.83 23.78 -19.40
CA PRO A 5 18.86 23.46 -18.42
C PRO A 5 18.47 22.28 -17.50
N GLN A 6 17.21 22.22 -17.06
CA GLN A 6 16.69 21.14 -16.21
C GLN A 6 16.65 19.81 -16.98
N ARG A 7 16.31 19.85 -18.28
CA ARG A 7 16.33 18.64 -19.12
C ARG A 7 17.75 18.10 -19.29
N GLU A 8 18.73 18.97 -19.50
CA GLU A 8 20.12 18.58 -19.65
C GLU A 8 20.66 17.94 -18.36
N LEU A 9 20.39 18.56 -17.20
CA LEU A 9 20.77 18.00 -15.90
C LEU A 9 20.08 16.66 -15.62
N TRP A 10 18.79 16.53 -15.95
CA TRP A 10 18.06 15.27 -15.79
C TRP A 10 18.62 14.15 -16.68
N THR A 11 18.87 14.44 -17.96
CA THR A 11 19.47 13.48 -18.89
C THR A 11 20.86 13.05 -18.43
N ALA A 12 21.71 14.01 -18.04
CA ALA A 12 23.05 13.71 -17.53
C ALA A 12 23.00 12.84 -16.26
N TYR A 13 22.07 13.11 -15.35
CA TYR A 13 21.86 12.27 -14.17
C TYR A 13 21.50 10.82 -14.55
N LEU A 14 20.57 10.63 -15.49
CA LEU A 14 20.17 9.29 -15.94
C LEU A 14 21.31 8.54 -16.63
N GLU A 15 22.12 9.22 -17.44
CA GLU A 15 23.30 8.63 -18.08
C GLU A 15 24.33 8.17 -17.04
N LEU A 16 24.63 9.00 -16.03
CA LEU A 16 25.56 8.66 -14.96
C LEU A 16 25.05 7.50 -14.09
N GLU A 17 23.75 7.46 -13.80
CA GLU A 17 23.11 6.32 -13.13
C GLU A 17 23.26 5.02 -13.92
N ALA A 18 23.01 5.07 -15.25
CA ALA A 18 23.16 3.90 -16.12
C ALA A 18 24.61 3.41 -16.21
N LEU A 19 25.60 4.30 -16.08
CA LEU A 19 27.01 3.97 -16.05
C LEU A 19 27.51 3.52 -14.65
N GLY A 20 26.66 3.57 -13.62
CA GLY A 20 27.04 3.22 -12.24
C GLY A 20 27.95 4.25 -11.56
N GLN A 21 28.07 5.47 -12.10
CA GLN A 21 28.90 6.55 -11.57
C GLN A 21 28.18 7.27 -10.43
N ARG A 22 28.11 6.62 -9.26
CA ARG A 22 27.21 7.01 -8.16
C ARG A 22 27.48 8.40 -7.60
N GLU A 23 28.74 8.79 -7.43
CA GLU A 23 29.08 10.08 -6.80
C GLU A 23 28.72 11.24 -7.73
N GLU A 24 29.08 11.12 -9.00
CA GLU A 24 28.78 12.06 -10.06
C GLU A 24 27.27 12.15 -10.30
N ALA A 25 26.57 11.01 -10.36
CA ALA A 25 25.12 10.97 -10.48
C ALA A 25 24.45 11.73 -9.33
N LEU A 26 24.87 11.52 -8.08
CA LEU A 26 24.33 12.25 -6.93
C LEU A 26 24.67 13.74 -6.98
N GLY A 27 25.85 14.11 -7.48
CA GLY A 27 26.22 15.51 -7.74
C GLY A 27 25.28 16.17 -8.75
N THR A 28 25.06 15.52 -9.88
CA THR A 28 24.17 15.99 -10.95
C THR A 28 22.71 16.02 -10.50
N LEU A 29 22.27 15.05 -9.71
CA LEU A 29 20.92 15.06 -9.12
C LEU A 29 20.73 16.27 -8.21
N ARG A 30 21.71 16.60 -7.36
CA ARG A 30 21.62 17.82 -6.52
C ARG A 30 21.52 19.08 -7.37
N ALA A 31 22.33 19.20 -8.43
CA ALA A 31 22.25 20.34 -9.35
C ALA A 31 20.88 20.41 -10.04
N PHE A 32 20.32 19.26 -10.45
CA PHE A 32 18.97 19.18 -10.97
C PHE A 32 17.94 19.68 -9.95
N LEU A 33 17.98 19.20 -8.70
CA LEU A 33 17.05 19.62 -7.65
C LEU A 33 17.14 21.11 -7.34
N GLU A 34 18.33 21.70 -7.32
CA GLU A 34 18.49 23.15 -7.19
C GLU A 34 17.86 23.89 -8.37
N SER A 35 18.10 23.43 -9.61
CA SER A 35 17.52 24.06 -10.80
C SER A 35 15.99 23.92 -10.88
N MET A 36 15.39 22.95 -10.18
CA MET A 36 13.93 22.80 -10.07
C MET A 36 13.29 23.86 -9.18
N LYS A 37 14.07 24.52 -8.31
CA LYS A 37 13.57 25.63 -7.46
C LYS A 37 13.35 26.91 -8.26
N GLU A 38 13.98 27.02 -9.42
CA GLU A 38 13.84 28.17 -10.33
C GLU A 38 12.60 28.07 -11.24
N LEU A 39 12.01 26.87 -11.37
CA LEU A 39 10.77 26.67 -12.10
C LEU A 39 9.58 27.24 -11.33
N ASP A 40 8.57 27.70 -12.07
CA ASP A 40 7.27 27.97 -11.48
C ASP A 40 6.66 26.68 -10.88
N GLU A 41 5.86 26.86 -9.84
CA GLU A 41 5.30 25.73 -9.08
C GLU A 41 4.44 24.81 -9.96
N SER A 42 3.69 25.37 -10.90
CA SER A 42 2.83 24.59 -11.80
C SER A 42 3.64 23.70 -12.74
N ALA A 43 4.74 24.22 -13.30
CA ALA A 43 5.63 23.47 -14.18
C ALA A 43 6.36 22.35 -13.44
N ARG A 44 6.80 22.61 -12.20
CA ARG A 44 7.41 21.62 -11.31
C ARG A 44 6.41 20.52 -10.94
N GLU A 45 5.20 20.90 -10.55
CA GLU A 45 4.15 19.96 -10.17
C GLU A 45 3.71 19.09 -11.34
N ALA A 46 3.45 19.70 -12.50
CA ALA A 46 3.11 18.94 -13.71
C ALA A 46 4.18 17.91 -14.07
N TRP A 47 5.47 18.29 -13.97
CA TRP A 47 6.56 17.35 -14.20
C TRP A 47 6.60 16.22 -13.15
N ALA A 48 6.41 16.56 -11.88
CA ALA A 48 6.42 15.59 -10.79
C ALA A 48 5.29 14.56 -10.93
N LEU A 49 4.08 15.00 -11.29
CA LEU A 49 2.93 14.12 -11.52
C LEU A 49 3.11 13.26 -12.78
N ASP A 50 3.61 13.84 -13.87
CA ASP A 50 3.96 13.06 -15.08
C ASP A 50 5.01 11.99 -14.76
N ARG A 51 5.99 12.30 -13.90
CA ARG A 51 7.02 11.36 -13.44
C ARG A 51 6.43 10.26 -12.57
N ALA A 52 5.56 10.59 -11.61
CA ALA A 52 4.89 9.61 -10.77
C ALA A 52 4.03 8.65 -11.60
N ARG A 53 3.27 9.18 -12.56
CA ARG A 53 2.51 8.37 -13.53
C ARG A 53 3.41 7.44 -14.33
N ALA A 54 4.53 7.94 -14.85
CA ALA A 54 5.46 7.11 -15.63
C ALA A 54 6.03 5.94 -14.81
N ILE A 55 6.37 6.19 -13.55
CA ILE A 55 6.91 5.16 -12.64
C ILE A 55 5.83 4.12 -12.29
N VAL A 56 4.65 4.57 -11.86
CA VAL A 56 3.63 3.68 -11.28
C VAL A 56 2.76 3.02 -12.36
N ASP A 57 2.36 3.76 -13.39
CA ASP A 57 1.39 3.27 -14.37
C ASP A 57 2.08 2.65 -15.59
N ALA A 58 3.19 3.25 -16.04
CA ALA A 58 3.94 2.77 -17.20
C ALA A 58 5.11 1.84 -16.84
N GLY A 59 5.39 1.65 -15.54
CA GLY A 59 6.48 0.80 -15.07
C GLY A 59 7.86 1.28 -15.52
N ASP A 60 8.05 2.59 -15.64
CA ASP A 60 9.34 3.16 -16.08
C ASP A 60 10.47 2.76 -15.11
N PRO A 61 11.49 2.03 -15.59
CA PRO A 61 12.55 1.47 -14.74
C PRO A 61 13.58 2.51 -14.28
N GLN A 62 13.46 3.78 -14.69
CA GLN A 62 14.40 4.83 -14.29
C GLN A 62 14.51 4.98 -12.76
N PRO A 63 15.73 5.27 -12.26
CA PRO A 63 16.01 5.28 -10.83
C PRO A 63 15.30 6.43 -10.10
N LEU A 64 14.51 6.08 -9.08
CA LEU A 64 13.92 7.03 -8.14
C LEU A 64 14.76 7.07 -6.85
N ARG A 65 15.66 8.05 -6.76
CA ARG A 65 16.45 8.30 -5.54
C ARG A 65 15.64 9.09 -4.53
N LEU A 66 15.87 8.82 -3.25
CA LEU A 66 15.12 9.44 -2.16
C LEU A 66 15.10 10.98 -2.18
N PRO A 67 16.20 11.72 -2.44
CA PRO A 67 16.16 13.18 -2.50
C PRO A 67 15.17 13.70 -3.55
N LEU A 68 15.14 13.06 -4.73
CA LEU A 68 14.18 13.40 -5.78
C LEU A 68 12.74 13.17 -5.31
N PHE A 69 12.50 12.04 -4.65
CA PHE A 69 11.18 11.73 -4.12
C PHE A 69 10.74 12.76 -3.08
N VAL A 70 11.56 13.01 -2.06
CA VAL A 70 11.20 13.88 -0.91
C VAL A 70 11.07 15.35 -1.32
N GLU A 71 11.95 15.86 -2.17
CA GLU A 71 11.99 17.30 -2.47
C GLU A 71 11.05 17.71 -3.61
N VAL A 72 10.72 16.79 -4.53
CA VAL A 72 9.97 17.13 -5.75
C VAL A 72 8.69 16.32 -5.89
N LEU A 73 8.77 14.98 -5.88
CA LEU A 73 7.59 14.16 -6.17
C LEU A 73 6.58 14.17 -5.03
N PHE A 74 7.03 13.90 -3.80
CA PHE A 74 6.16 13.76 -2.65
C PHE A 74 5.34 15.03 -2.34
N PRO A 75 5.90 16.25 -2.37
CA PRO A 75 5.11 17.46 -2.16
C PRO A 75 4.03 17.67 -3.23
N ALA A 76 4.33 17.38 -4.50
CA ALA A 76 3.35 17.44 -5.59
C ALA A 76 2.27 16.38 -5.44
N LEU A 77 2.63 15.16 -5.03
CA LEU A 77 1.69 14.08 -4.76
C LEU A 77 0.77 14.42 -3.58
N VAL A 78 1.29 14.97 -2.49
CA VAL A 78 0.48 15.41 -1.33
C VAL A 78 -0.53 16.47 -1.76
N ARG A 79 -0.10 17.52 -2.48
CA ARG A 79 -1.03 18.53 -3.00
C ARG A 79 -2.06 17.94 -3.97
N GLY A 80 -1.63 17.01 -4.82
CA GLY A 80 -2.52 16.29 -5.72
C GLY A 80 -3.58 15.47 -4.98
N VAL A 81 -3.21 14.81 -3.88
CA VAL A 81 -4.15 14.11 -2.98
C VAL A 81 -5.13 15.08 -2.34
N GLU A 82 -4.66 16.19 -1.78
CA GLU A 82 -5.51 17.22 -1.17
C GLU A 82 -6.48 17.85 -2.18
N ALA A 83 -6.04 18.04 -3.42
CA ALA A 83 -6.85 18.58 -4.50
C ALA A 83 -7.80 17.55 -5.14
N GLY A 84 -7.76 16.29 -4.72
CA GLY A 84 -8.57 15.23 -5.33
C GLY A 84 -8.17 14.92 -6.78
N THR A 85 -6.91 15.15 -7.14
CA THR A 85 -6.41 14.93 -8.51
C THR A 85 -6.38 13.42 -8.81
N PRO A 86 -7.02 12.96 -9.90
CA PRO A 86 -7.06 11.54 -10.26
C PRO A 86 -5.67 10.91 -10.29
N GLY A 87 -5.56 9.69 -9.78
CA GLY A 87 -4.31 8.92 -9.72
C GLY A 87 -3.35 9.30 -8.59
N CYS A 88 -3.38 10.54 -8.06
CA CYS A 88 -2.39 10.98 -7.07
C CYS A 88 -2.39 10.15 -5.78
N ALA A 89 -3.57 9.79 -5.27
CA ALA A 89 -3.67 8.94 -4.08
C ALA A 89 -3.06 7.55 -4.32
N ARG A 90 -3.33 6.92 -5.47
CA ARG A 90 -2.75 5.64 -5.86
C ARG A 90 -1.25 5.72 -6.10
N TRP A 91 -0.76 6.73 -6.81
CA TRP A 91 0.69 6.92 -7.02
C TRP A 91 1.42 7.15 -5.69
N THR A 92 0.81 7.88 -4.77
CA THR A 92 1.35 8.06 -3.42
C THR A 92 1.40 6.73 -2.67
N ALA A 93 0.35 5.90 -2.76
CA ALA A 93 0.31 4.59 -2.13
C ALA A 93 1.49 3.71 -2.59
N SER A 94 1.67 3.58 -3.91
CA SER A 94 2.73 2.74 -4.50
C SER A 94 4.16 3.21 -4.13
N LEU A 95 4.33 4.49 -3.81
CA LEU A 95 5.63 5.09 -3.47
C LEU A 95 5.81 5.33 -1.96
N LEU A 96 4.81 5.01 -1.13
CA LEU A 96 4.80 5.34 0.30
C LEU A 96 5.96 4.71 1.08
N HIS A 97 6.45 3.54 0.62
CA HIS A 97 7.58 2.84 1.22
C HIS A 97 8.85 3.70 1.29
N LEU A 98 9.04 4.67 0.38
CA LEU A 98 10.20 5.58 0.36
C LEU A 98 10.23 6.54 1.57
N VAL A 99 9.08 6.79 2.19
CA VAL A 99 8.94 7.65 3.38
C VAL A 99 8.51 6.86 4.63
N ARG A 100 8.65 5.53 4.62
CA ARG A 100 8.38 4.69 5.79
C ARG A 100 9.27 5.12 6.98
N GLY A 101 8.63 5.39 8.12
CA GLY A 101 9.32 5.83 9.34
C GLY A 101 9.85 7.26 9.31
N ARG A 102 9.50 8.05 8.30
CA ARG A 102 9.95 9.45 8.18
C ARG A 102 8.86 10.45 8.51
N GLN A 103 9.27 11.68 8.83
CA GLN A 103 8.36 12.76 9.21
C GLN A 103 7.43 13.20 8.08
N GLU A 104 7.87 13.04 6.82
CA GLU A 104 7.15 13.44 5.61
C GLU A 104 5.77 12.79 5.54
N ARG A 105 5.63 11.57 6.06
CA ARG A 105 4.35 10.86 6.14
C ARG A 105 3.27 11.65 6.89
N HIS A 106 3.64 12.55 7.79
CA HIS A 106 2.68 13.38 8.53
C HIS A 106 2.04 14.49 7.69
N PHE A 107 2.60 14.82 6.52
CA PHE A 107 1.98 15.76 5.58
C PHE A 107 0.75 15.16 4.88
N LEU A 108 0.54 13.85 4.96
CA LEU A 108 -0.70 13.22 4.49
C LEU A 108 -1.82 13.35 5.53
N PRO A 109 -3.09 13.45 5.08
CA PRO A 109 -4.26 13.32 5.95
C PRO A 109 -4.17 12.05 6.79
N LYS A 110 -4.66 12.09 8.04
CA LYS A 110 -4.46 11.00 9.01
C LYS A 110 -4.91 9.64 8.47
N GLU A 111 -6.04 9.64 7.78
CA GLU A 111 -6.70 8.48 7.17
C GLU A 111 -5.93 7.94 5.95
N ALA A 112 -5.15 8.81 5.29
CA ALA A 112 -4.32 8.53 4.12
C ALA A 112 -2.84 8.35 4.49
N ARG A 113 -2.52 8.05 5.76
CA ARG A 113 -1.13 7.77 6.16
C ARG A 113 -0.72 6.33 5.87
N THR A 114 -1.65 5.39 5.72
CA THR A 114 -1.32 3.99 5.35
C THR A 114 -1.48 3.78 3.86
N GLU A 115 -0.84 2.73 3.33
CA GLU A 115 -0.98 2.36 1.92
C GLU A 115 -2.44 2.01 1.62
N ALA A 116 -3.06 1.14 2.42
CA ALA A 116 -4.49 0.86 2.35
C ALA A 116 -5.37 2.13 2.46
N GLY A 117 -5.02 3.07 3.34
CA GLY A 117 -5.74 4.33 3.49
C GLY A 117 -5.72 5.21 2.23
N LEU A 118 -4.56 5.32 1.57
CA LEU A 118 -4.43 6.02 0.29
C LEU A 118 -5.19 5.33 -0.84
N LEU A 119 -5.19 3.99 -0.87
CA LEU A 119 -5.90 3.22 -1.89
C LEU A 119 -7.42 3.32 -1.72
N ARG A 120 -7.91 3.33 -0.47
CA ARG A 120 -9.33 3.65 -0.17
C ARG A 120 -9.69 5.04 -0.66
N LEU A 121 -8.87 6.05 -0.33
CA LEU A 121 -9.07 7.41 -0.81
C LEU A 121 -9.05 7.51 -2.35
N ALA A 122 -8.17 6.76 -3.02
CA ALA A 122 -8.15 6.70 -4.48
C ALA A 122 -9.48 6.18 -5.05
N LEU A 123 -10.06 5.14 -4.45
CA LEU A 123 -11.34 4.56 -4.86
C LEU A 123 -12.55 5.41 -4.46
N GLU A 124 -12.44 6.23 -3.43
CA GLU A 124 -13.45 7.25 -3.10
C GLU A 124 -13.48 8.35 -4.15
N LEU A 125 -12.31 8.80 -4.62
CA LEU A 125 -12.17 9.85 -5.63
C LEU A 125 -12.51 9.34 -7.05
N ASP A 126 -12.06 8.13 -7.38
CA ASP A 126 -12.34 7.46 -8.64
C ASP A 126 -12.69 5.98 -8.41
N PRO A 127 -13.99 5.66 -8.25
CA PRO A 127 -14.45 4.28 -8.08
C PRO A 127 -14.11 3.36 -9.25
N SER A 128 -13.74 3.90 -10.42
CA SER A 128 -13.40 3.13 -11.61
C SER A 128 -11.91 2.75 -11.70
N ASP A 129 -11.07 3.25 -10.79
CA ASP A 129 -9.63 2.95 -10.76
C ASP A 129 -9.38 1.47 -10.41
N GLY A 130 -9.31 0.63 -11.46
CA GLY A 130 -9.06 -0.80 -11.34
C GLY A 130 -7.68 -1.11 -10.74
N ALA A 131 -6.67 -0.28 -11.02
CA ALA A 131 -5.34 -0.47 -10.48
C ALA A 131 -5.30 -0.22 -8.96
N ALA A 132 -5.99 0.82 -8.48
CA ALA A 132 -6.15 1.08 -7.05
C ALA A 132 -6.85 -0.09 -6.36
N ARG A 133 -7.91 -0.61 -7.00
CA ARG A 133 -8.68 -1.74 -6.49
C ARG A 133 -7.83 -2.99 -6.34
N LEU A 134 -7.05 -3.33 -7.36
CA LEU A 134 -6.18 -4.50 -7.33
C LEU A 134 -5.07 -4.35 -6.27
N GLN A 135 -4.47 -3.17 -6.15
CA GLN A 135 -3.49 -2.90 -5.09
C GLN A 135 -4.12 -3.01 -3.69
N LEU A 136 -5.35 -2.52 -3.51
CA LEU A 136 -6.04 -2.61 -2.22
C LEU A 136 -6.35 -4.07 -1.86
N ILE A 137 -6.83 -4.87 -2.81
CA ILE A 137 -7.05 -6.30 -2.60
C ILE A 137 -5.75 -6.98 -2.17
N GLN A 138 -4.62 -6.66 -2.80
CA GLN A 138 -3.32 -7.22 -2.47
C GLN A 138 -2.88 -6.85 -1.05
N GLU A 139 -2.97 -5.57 -0.69
CA GLU A 139 -2.60 -5.08 0.64
C GLU A 139 -3.46 -5.73 1.74
N LEU A 140 -4.78 -5.79 1.55
CA LEU A 140 -5.69 -6.44 2.50
C LEU A 140 -5.42 -7.95 2.59
N SER A 141 -5.19 -8.63 1.46
CA SER A 141 -4.89 -10.06 1.46
C SER A 141 -3.60 -10.38 2.21
N ALA A 142 -2.55 -9.57 2.04
CA ALA A 142 -1.29 -9.74 2.75
C ALA A 142 -1.45 -9.53 4.28
N ALA A 143 -2.23 -8.54 4.68
CA ALA A 143 -2.54 -8.29 6.09
C ALA A 143 -3.32 -9.46 6.71
N LEU A 144 -4.33 -9.99 6.01
CA LEU A 144 -5.15 -11.11 6.47
C LEU A 144 -4.38 -12.44 6.51
N GLU A 145 -3.52 -12.69 5.52
CA GLU A 145 -2.62 -13.84 5.50
C GLU A 145 -1.67 -13.77 6.70
N TYR A 146 -1.04 -12.60 6.94
CA TYR A 146 -0.22 -12.40 8.13
C TYR A 146 -1.02 -12.60 9.43
N ALA A 147 -2.24 -12.11 9.53
CA ALA A 147 -3.05 -12.25 10.74
C ALA A 147 -3.37 -13.72 11.06
N THR A 148 -3.46 -14.58 10.05
CA THR A 148 -3.93 -15.96 10.19
C THR A 148 -2.86 -17.02 9.96
N HIS A 149 -1.61 -16.64 9.68
CA HIS A 149 -0.55 -17.58 9.32
C HIS A 149 -0.17 -18.57 10.44
N GLU A 150 -0.43 -18.24 11.71
CA GLU A 150 -0.22 -19.13 12.86
C GLU A 150 -1.47 -19.94 13.23
N ALA A 151 -2.55 -19.85 12.46
CA ALA A 151 -3.75 -20.64 12.73
C ALA A 151 -3.49 -22.14 12.51
N PRO A 152 -4.09 -23.03 13.34
CA PRO A 152 -5.03 -22.75 14.42
C PRO A 152 -4.40 -22.52 15.80
N ASP A 153 -3.10 -22.24 15.90
CA ASP A 153 -2.46 -22.02 17.21
C ASP A 153 -2.80 -20.62 17.76
N THR A 154 -2.81 -19.60 16.91
CA THR A 154 -3.28 -18.26 17.27
C THR A 154 -3.71 -17.44 16.04
N VAL A 155 -4.24 -16.24 16.29
CA VAL A 155 -4.49 -15.19 15.31
C VAL A 155 -3.77 -13.95 15.80
N LEU A 156 -3.06 -13.27 14.90
CA LEU A 156 -2.26 -12.08 15.19
C LEU A 156 -2.93 -10.81 14.65
N TRP A 157 -2.75 -9.69 15.34
CA TRP A 157 -3.17 -8.36 14.88
C TRP A 157 -1.96 -7.44 14.66
N ASP A 158 -0.90 -7.61 15.46
CA ASP A 158 0.37 -6.89 15.32
C ASP A 158 1.51 -7.75 15.90
N GLN A 159 2.76 -7.33 15.73
CA GLN A 159 4.00 -8.09 15.97
C GLN A 159 4.15 -8.68 17.39
N ASP A 160 3.46 -8.13 18.40
CA ASP A 160 3.70 -8.49 19.81
C ASP A 160 2.43 -8.67 20.67
N ALA A 161 1.23 -8.70 20.07
CA ALA A 161 -0.02 -8.69 20.83
C ALA A 161 -0.90 -9.91 20.60
N VAL A 162 -1.41 -10.49 21.70
CA VAL A 162 -2.53 -11.43 21.66
C VAL A 162 -3.75 -10.69 21.12
N THR A 163 -4.28 -11.14 19.99
CA THR A 163 -5.45 -10.53 19.36
C THR A 163 -6.65 -10.51 20.29
N THR A 164 -7.29 -9.35 20.38
CA THR A 164 -8.52 -9.11 21.13
C THR A 164 -9.76 -9.30 20.25
N LYS A 165 -10.94 -9.39 20.87
CA LYS A 165 -12.21 -9.50 20.15
C LYS A 165 -12.46 -8.31 19.20
N ALA A 166 -12.13 -7.09 19.64
CA ALA A 166 -12.28 -5.88 18.83
C ALA A 166 -11.36 -5.92 17.60
N GLN A 167 -10.13 -6.42 17.77
CA GLN A 167 -9.17 -6.59 16.68
C GLN A 167 -9.61 -7.68 15.68
N CYS A 168 -10.27 -8.76 16.14
CA CYS A 168 -10.95 -9.68 15.22
C CYS A 168 -12.06 -8.99 14.42
N ASP A 169 -12.85 -8.10 15.05
CA ASP A 169 -13.90 -7.35 14.36
C ASP A 169 -13.32 -6.40 13.30
N GLU A 170 -12.16 -5.79 13.55
CA GLU A 170 -11.42 -4.99 12.57
C GLU A 170 -10.94 -5.84 11.37
N LEU A 171 -10.28 -6.97 11.62
CA LEU A 171 -9.82 -7.88 10.57
C LEU A 171 -10.99 -8.46 9.75
N LEU A 172 -12.13 -8.74 10.40
CA LEU A 172 -13.34 -9.17 9.69
C LEU A 172 -13.91 -8.07 8.79
N ALA A 173 -13.82 -6.80 9.20
CA ALA A 173 -14.24 -5.67 8.37
C ALA A 173 -13.31 -5.52 7.14
N GLU A 174 -12.00 -5.70 7.32
CA GLU A 174 -11.03 -5.72 6.22
C GLU A 174 -11.28 -6.87 5.24
N LEU A 175 -11.62 -8.07 5.75
CA LEU A 175 -12.01 -9.22 4.92
C LEU A 175 -13.28 -8.91 4.08
N VAL A 176 -14.32 -8.34 4.70
CA VAL A 176 -15.55 -7.96 3.99
C VAL A 176 -15.26 -6.90 2.91
N GLU A 177 -14.39 -5.94 3.20
CA GLU A 177 -13.96 -4.95 2.23
C GLU A 177 -13.21 -5.58 1.05
N MET A 178 -12.27 -6.50 1.33
CA MET A 178 -11.53 -7.24 0.32
C MET A 178 -12.47 -8.00 -0.62
N GLU A 179 -13.40 -8.78 -0.07
CA GLU A 179 -14.39 -9.55 -0.85
C GLU A 179 -15.29 -8.67 -1.72
N ARG A 180 -15.71 -7.52 -1.19
CA ARG A 180 -16.47 -6.54 -1.97
C ARG A 180 -15.67 -6.09 -3.19
N HIS A 181 -14.39 -5.79 -3.03
CA HIS A 181 -13.53 -5.37 -4.14
C HIS A 181 -13.22 -6.51 -5.10
N MET A 182 -13.04 -7.74 -4.62
CA MET A 182 -12.92 -8.95 -5.44
C MET A 182 -14.15 -9.13 -6.35
N GLY A 183 -15.35 -8.96 -5.80
CA GLY A 183 -16.60 -9.05 -6.57
C GLY A 183 -16.71 -8.01 -7.71
N ILE A 184 -16.03 -6.86 -7.58
CA ILE A 184 -16.01 -5.79 -8.59
C ILE A 184 -14.87 -5.98 -9.61
N ALA A 185 -13.70 -6.47 -9.19
CA ALA A 185 -12.53 -6.65 -10.05
C ALA A 185 -12.74 -7.73 -11.14
N GLY A 186 -13.59 -8.72 -10.88
CA GLY A 186 -13.82 -9.84 -11.80
C GLY A 186 -12.82 -10.98 -11.61
N VAL A 187 -13.21 -12.19 -12.04
CA VAL A 187 -12.62 -13.46 -11.57
C VAL A 187 -11.23 -13.76 -12.14
N ALA A 188 -10.86 -13.22 -13.31
CA ALA A 188 -9.65 -13.61 -14.04
C ALA A 188 -8.34 -13.24 -13.32
N GLU A 189 -8.32 -12.14 -12.56
CA GLU A 189 -7.13 -11.65 -11.84
C GLU A 189 -6.99 -12.25 -10.42
N LEU A 190 -8.06 -12.88 -9.92
CA LEU A 190 -8.16 -13.39 -8.55
C LEU A 190 -7.76 -14.86 -8.41
N GLN A 191 -7.87 -15.63 -9.50
CA GLN A 191 -7.62 -17.08 -9.51
C GLN A 191 -6.14 -17.45 -9.37
N GLU A 192 -5.21 -16.58 -9.82
CA GLU A 192 -3.77 -16.85 -9.76
C GLU A 192 -3.25 -16.87 -8.31
N LYS A 193 -3.92 -16.18 -7.40
CA LYS A 193 -3.50 -16.01 -5.99
C LYS A 193 -4.35 -16.80 -4.98
N ASN A 194 -5.27 -17.64 -5.46
CA ASN A 194 -6.19 -18.41 -4.62
C ASN A 194 -6.88 -17.58 -3.51
N LEU A 195 -7.28 -16.34 -3.84
CA LEU A 195 -7.83 -15.39 -2.87
C LEU A 195 -9.19 -15.82 -2.30
N VAL A 196 -9.90 -16.71 -3.00
CA VAL A 196 -11.17 -17.28 -2.52
C VAL A 196 -10.90 -18.21 -1.33
N ASP A 197 -9.98 -19.17 -1.48
CA ASP A 197 -9.62 -20.08 -0.38
C ASP A 197 -9.03 -19.30 0.80
N LEU A 198 -8.21 -18.27 0.54
CA LEU A 198 -7.71 -17.38 1.60
C LEU A 198 -8.86 -16.67 2.33
N ALA A 199 -9.84 -16.13 1.60
CA ALA A 199 -10.99 -15.45 2.21
C ALA A 199 -11.82 -16.40 3.08
N GLU A 200 -12.06 -17.63 2.62
CA GLU A 200 -12.75 -18.67 3.38
C GLU A 200 -11.98 -19.08 4.63
N PHE A 201 -10.67 -19.32 4.50
CA PHE A 201 -9.78 -19.65 5.61
C PHE A 201 -9.75 -18.53 6.67
N CYS A 202 -9.55 -17.29 6.24
CA CYS A 202 -9.56 -16.11 7.11
C CYS A 202 -10.92 -15.95 7.81
N ARG A 203 -12.04 -16.10 7.08
CA ARG A 203 -13.38 -16.02 7.67
C ARG A 203 -13.58 -17.01 8.80
N PHE A 204 -13.20 -18.27 8.56
CA PHE A 204 -13.31 -19.33 9.53
C PHE A 204 -12.49 -19.01 10.78
N HIS A 205 -11.20 -18.70 10.62
CA HIS A 205 -10.33 -18.49 11.76
C HIS A 205 -10.64 -17.21 12.52
N LEU A 206 -10.92 -16.09 11.86
CA LEU A 206 -11.28 -14.84 12.53
C LEU A 206 -12.59 -14.96 13.31
N THR A 207 -13.60 -15.63 12.76
CA THR A 207 -14.89 -15.84 13.45
C THR A 207 -14.73 -16.79 14.64
N SER A 208 -14.02 -17.90 14.45
CA SER A 208 -13.81 -18.91 15.48
C SER A 208 -12.91 -18.40 16.60
N TYR A 209 -11.84 -17.68 16.29
CA TYR A 209 -10.96 -17.07 17.30
C TYR A 209 -11.71 -16.02 18.11
N ARG A 210 -12.52 -15.18 17.45
CA ARG A 210 -13.40 -14.23 18.14
C ARG A 210 -14.37 -14.91 19.10
N ALA A 211 -14.93 -16.07 18.73
CA ALA A 211 -15.80 -16.86 19.59
C ALA A 211 -15.02 -17.48 20.76
N PHE A 212 -13.83 -18.04 20.50
CA PHE A 212 -12.91 -18.56 21.50
C PHE A 212 -12.61 -17.50 22.57
N LEU A 213 -12.23 -16.28 22.18
CA LEU A 213 -11.96 -15.18 23.12
C LEU A 213 -13.17 -14.82 24.00
N GLY A 214 -14.40 -15.08 23.54
CA GLY A 214 -15.63 -14.83 24.29
C GLY A 214 -16.08 -15.99 25.20
N GLN A 215 -15.60 -17.21 24.92
CA GLN A 215 -16.00 -18.44 25.63
C GLN A 215 -14.87 -19.07 26.43
N ARG A 216 -13.66 -18.49 26.38
CA ARG A 216 -12.47 -19.07 27.00
C ARG A 216 -12.65 -19.17 28.52
N GLU A 217 -12.86 -20.39 29.00
CA GLU A 217 -12.84 -20.73 30.42
C GLU A 217 -11.48 -21.34 30.78
N GLY A 218 -10.76 -20.73 31.73
CA GLY A 218 -9.50 -21.27 32.23
C GLY A 218 -8.34 -21.22 31.21
N LYS A 219 -7.67 -22.35 31.00
CA LYS A 219 -6.41 -22.46 30.23
C LYS A 219 -6.55 -23.09 28.84
N GLU A 220 -7.79 -23.23 28.34
CA GLU A 220 -8.05 -23.76 26.99
C GLU A 220 -7.28 -22.96 25.93
N SER A 221 -6.65 -23.67 24.99
CA SER A 221 -6.01 -23.09 23.80
C SER A 221 -7.00 -22.97 22.65
N TYR A 222 -6.70 -22.12 21.66
CA TYR A 222 -7.57 -21.96 20.49
C TYR A 222 -7.75 -23.27 19.71
N ARG A 223 -6.67 -24.03 19.51
CA ARG A 223 -6.74 -25.36 18.89
C ARG A 223 -7.69 -26.30 19.64
N GLN A 224 -7.59 -26.38 20.97
CA GLN A 224 -8.50 -27.21 21.79
C GLN A 224 -9.96 -26.77 21.66
N PHE A 225 -10.21 -25.46 21.56
CA PHE A 225 -11.54 -24.91 21.33
C PHE A 225 -12.11 -25.36 19.97
N LEU A 226 -11.30 -25.36 18.91
CA LEU A 226 -11.74 -25.84 17.59
C LEU A 226 -12.07 -27.34 17.60
N ASP A 227 -11.21 -28.15 18.19
CA ASP A 227 -11.40 -29.61 18.29
C ASP A 227 -12.71 -29.99 19.01
N ARG A 228 -13.20 -29.14 19.92
CA ARG A 228 -14.50 -29.32 20.60
C ARG A 228 -15.69 -28.86 19.75
N ALA A 229 -15.48 -27.84 18.91
CA ALA A 229 -16.53 -27.20 18.12
C ALA A 229 -16.87 -27.99 16.83
N GLU A 230 -15.98 -28.87 16.38
CA GLU A 230 -16.26 -29.85 15.32
C GLU A 230 -16.72 -31.19 15.94
N PRO A 231 -18.04 -31.45 16.07
CA PRO A 231 -18.48 -32.81 16.34
C PRO A 231 -18.18 -33.68 15.11
N GLU A 232 -17.57 -34.83 15.36
CA GLU A 232 -17.27 -35.91 14.41
C GLU A 232 -18.18 -35.92 13.18
N SER A 233 -17.67 -35.42 12.05
CA SER A 233 -18.11 -35.85 10.72
C SER A 233 -17.47 -37.22 10.43
N ALA A 234 -17.76 -38.20 11.29
CA ALA A 234 -17.23 -39.55 11.19
C ALA A 234 -18.30 -40.56 11.62
N THR A 235 -19.33 -40.71 10.77
CA THR A 235 -19.95 -42.01 10.47
C THR A 235 -20.54 -41.98 9.08
#